data_AF-A0AAJ4VDB3-F1
#
_entry.id   AF-A0AAJ4VDB3-F1
#
_cell.length_a   1.000
_cell.length_b   1.000
_cell.length_c   1.000
_cell.angle_alpha   90.00
_cell.angle_beta   90.00
_cell.angle_gamma   90.00
#
_symmetry.space_group_name_H-M   'P 1'
#
loop_
_entity.id
_entity.type
_entity.pdbx_description
1 polymer ?
#
loop_
_entity_poly.entity_id
_entity_poly.type
_entity_poly.pdbx_seq_one_letter_code
_entity_poly.pdbx_strand_id
1 'polypeptide(L)'
;MWHGWGRPLPGTPKPAPVPPPPAGSDADARAVLGVGPNAGPDEIRAAHRKLIASVHPDRGGSPELTRQVNAARDRLLPKTGD
;
A
#
# COMPACT_ATOMS: atom_id res chain seq x y z
N MET A 1 6.91 51.86 19.17
CA MET A 1 5.53 51.34 19.35
C MET A 1 5.60 49.84 19.16
N TRP A 2 5.20 49.08 20.19
CA TRP A 2 5.34 47.63 20.29
C TRP A 2 4.02 46.99 19.85
N HIS A 3 4.04 46.04 18.93
CA HIS A 3 2.89 45.16 18.66
C HIS A 3 3.31 43.70 18.90
N GLY A 4 2.70 43.09 19.93
CA GLY A 4 3.01 41.77 20.42
C GLY A 4 2.55 40.63 19.52
N TRP A 5 3.31 39.54 19.54
CA TRP A 5 2.91 38.24 19.02
C TRP A 5 3.29 37.15 20.01
N GLY A 6 2.39 36.18 20.15
CA GLY A 6 2.25 35.26 21.26
C GLY A 6 3.43 34.31 21.50
N ARG A 7 3.52 33.94 22.78
CA ARG A 7 4.42 32.94 23.35
C ARG A 7 4.18 31.57 22.67
N PRO A 8 5.20 30.86 22.17
CA PRO A 8 4.99 29.52 21.63
C PRO A 8 4.69 28.53 22.77
N LEU A 9 3.68 27.69 22.57
CA LEU A 9 3.37 26.53 23.41
C LEU A 9 4.40 25.40 23.14
N PRO A 10 4.82 24.61 24.15
CA PRO A 10 5.63 23.42 23.92
C PRO A 10 4.75 22.18 23.66
N GLY A 11 5.15 21.34 22.71
CA GLY A 11 4.56 20.02 22.41
C GLY A 11 3.63 20.06 21.19
N THR A 12 3.82 19.23 20.15
CA THR A 12 4.15 17.80 20.12
C THR A 12 5.25 17.49 19.10
N PRO A 13 6.04 16.41 19.26
CA PRO A 13 6.88 15.94 18.17
C PRO A 13 5.99 15.58 16.98
N LYS A 14 6.23 16.23 15.84
CA LYS A 14 5.74 15.80 14.52
C LYS A 14 6.02 14.31 14.40
N PRO A 15 5.04 13.43 14.11
CA PRO A 15 5.35 12.02 13.91
C PRO A 15 6.44 11.95 12.84
N ALA A 16 7.55 11.30 13.18
CA ALA A 16 8.63 11.11 12.25
C ALA A 16 8.04 10.50 10.96
N PRO A 17 8.53 10.89 9.77
CA PRO A 17 8.14 10.20 8.56
C PRO A 17 8.49 8.73 8.79
N VAL A 18 7.46 7.88 8.91
CA VAL A 18 7.68 6.44 8.89
C VAL A 18 8.49 6.20 7.61
N PRO A 19 9.68 5.58 7.68
CA PRO A 19 10.38 5.23 6.46
C PRO A 19 9.39 4.42 5.62
N PRO A 20 9.34 4.63 4.29
CA PRO A 20 8.54 3.74 3.45
C PRO A 20 8.91 2.31 3.86
N PRO A 21 7.92 1.46 4.18
CA PRO A 21 8.22 0.10 4.58
C PRO A 21 9.14 -0.51 3.51
N PRO A 22 10.15 -1.32 3.88
CA PRO A 22 11.12 -1.81 2.91
C PRO A 22 10.37 -2.38 1.71
N ALA A 23 10.76 -1.94 0.50
CA ALA A 23 10.12 -2.32 -0.75
C ALA A 23 9.98 -3.85 -0.77
N GLY A 24 8.74 -4.33 -0.78
CA GLY A 24 8.42 -5.70 -0.41
C GLY A 24 8.18 -5.88 1.09
N SER A 25 7.24 -5.14 1.66
CA SER A 25 6.62 -5.46 2.96
C SER A 25 5.16 -5.84 2.73
N ASP A 26 4.55 -6.58 3.64
CA ASP A 26 3.14 -6.95 3.52
C ASP A 26 2.21 -5.71 3.50
N ALA A 27 2.64 -4.58 4.06
CA ALA A 27 1.91 -3.31 3.95
C ALA A 27 1.94 -2.74 2.52
N ASP A 28 3.09 -2.80 1.85
CA ASP A 28 3.28 -2.32 0.48
C ASP A 28 2.49 -3.18 -0.53
N ALA A 29 2.55 -4.50 -0.36
CA ALA A 29 1.74 -5.42 -1.17
C ALA A 29 0.22 -5.18 -0.99
N ARG A 30 -0.23 -4.86 0.22
CA ARG A 30 -1.64 -4.49 0.47
C ARG A 30 -2.00 -3.16 -0.19
N ALA A 31 -1.10 -2.19 -0.18
CA ALA A 31 -1.29 -0.91 -0.86
C ALA A 31 -1.40 -1.09 -2.39
N VAL A 32 -0.55 -1.93 -2.99
CA VAL A 32 -0.62 -2.27 -4.43
C VAL A 32 -1.96 -2.93 -4.78
N LEU A 33 -2.50 -3.78 -3.90
CA LEU A 33 -3.81 -4.41 -4.09
C LEU A 33 -5.00 -3.51 -3.69
N GLY A 34 -4.74 -2.35 -3.08
CA GLY A 34 -5.79 -1.47 -2.58
C GLY A 34 -6.62 -2.07 -1.45
N VAL A 35 -6.04 -2.97 -0.65
CA VAL A 35 -6.73 -3.65 0.46
C VAL A 35 -6.28 -3.11 1.81
N GLY A 36 -7.15 -3.21 2.82
CA GLY A 36 -6.84 -2.75 4.17
C GLY A 36 -5.78 -3.61 4.88
N PRO A 37 -5.19 -3.11 5.98
CA PRO A 37 -4.19 -3.85 6.77
C PRO A 37 -4.73 -5.16 7.34
N ASN A 38 -6.04 -5.22 7.60
CA ASN A 38 -6.75 -6.39 8.14
C ASN A 38 -7.40 -7.26 7.06
N ALA A 39 -7.11 -7.01 5.77
CA ALA A 39 -7.69 -7.76 4.67
C ALA A 39 -7.32 -9.25 4.77
N GLY A 40 -8.35 -10.09 4.77
CA GLY A 40 -8.20 -11.53 4.78
C GLY A 40 -7.80 -12.09 3.40
N PRO A 41 -7.47 -13.39 3.34
CA PRO A 41 -7.03 -14.04 2.11
C PRO A 41 -8.06 -13.98 0.98
N ASP A 42 -9.35 -14.03 1.30
CA ASP A 42 -10.42 -13.95 0.30
C ASP A 42 -10.53 -12.55 -0.32
N GLU A 43 -10.38 -11.51 0.52
CA GLU A 43 -10.39 -10.11 0.09
C GLU A 43 -9.18 -9.80 -0.80
N ILE A 44 -8.00 -10.31 -0.45
CA ILE A 44 -6.79 -10.22 -1.26
C ILE A 44 -7.00 -10.85 -2.65
N ARG A 45 -7.60 -12.05 -2.72
CA ARG A 45 -7.91 -12.73 -4.00
C ARG A 45 -8.94 -11.95 -4.81
N ALA A 46 -9.97 -11.42 -4.17
CA ALA A 46 -11.01 -10.62 -4.84
C ALA A 46 -10.43 -9.33 -5.43
N ALA A 47 -9.60 -8.61 -4.67
CA ALA A 47 -8.91 -7.40 -5.11
C ALA A 47 -7.95 -7.70 -6.26
N HIS A 48 -7.15 -8.76 -6.15
CA HIS A 48 -6.24 -9.22 -7.20
C HIS A 48 -6.96 -9.46 -8.53
N ARG A 49 -8.06 -10.23 -8.54
CA ARG A 49 -8.82 -10.49 -9.77
C ARG A 49 -9.38 -9.21 -10.41
N LYS A 50 -9.90 -8.29 -9.60
CA LYS A 50 -10.42 -6.99 -10.08
C LYS A 50 -9.31 -6.14 -10.70
N LEU A 51 -8.16 -6.07 -10.02
CA LEU A 51 -7.00 -5.31 -10.49
C LEU A 51 -6.43 -5.90 -11.78
N ILE A 52 -6.22 -7.21 -11.86
CA ILE A 52 -5.74 -7.87 -13.10
C ILE A 52 -6.66 -7.59 -14.28
N ALA A 53 -7.98 -7.66 -14.08
CA ALA A 53 -8.94 -7.33 -15.12
C ALA A 53 -8.86 -5.86 -15.59
N SER A 54 -8.37 -4.96 -14.73
CA SER A 54 -8.18 -3.54 -15.01
C SER A 54 -6.80 -3.22 -15.60
N VAL A 55 -5.74 -3.91 -15.18
CA VAL A 55 -4.35 -3.66 -15.63
C VAL A 55 -3.94 -4.53 -16.81
N HIS A 56 -4.86 -5.35 -17.34
CA HIS A 56 -4.58 -6.21 -18.49
C HIS A 56 -4.24 -5.39 -19.73
N PRO A 57 -3.19 -5.75 -20.50
CA PRO A 57 -2.80 -5.03 -21.71
C PRO A 57 -3.92 -4.92 -22.75
N ASP A 58 -4.81 -5.91 -22.85
CA ASP A 58 -5.95 -5.86 -23.77
C ASP A 58 -6.94 -4.71 -23.47
N ARG A 59 -6.91 -4.15 -22.26
CA ARG A 59 -7.76 -3.01 -21.86
C ARG A 59 -6.97 -1.71 -21.70
N GLY A 60 -5.75 -1.66 -22.24
CA GLY A 60 -4.87 -0.49 -22.14
C GLY A 60 -4.02 -0.45 -20.86
N GLY A 61 -3.95 -1.56 -20.12
CA GLY A 61 -3.02 -1.71 -19.01
C GLY A 61 -1.60 -2.08 -19.47
N SER A 62 -0.72 -2.40 -18.52
CA SER A 62 0.68 -2.71 -18.82
C SER A 62 1.11 -4.05 -18.23
N PRO A 63 1.97 -4.82 -18.94
CA PRO A 63 2.53 -6.06 -18.42
C PRO A 63 3.33 -5.83 -17.13
N GLU A 64 4.03 -4.70 -17.00
CA GLU A 64 4.67 -4.28 -15.74
C GLU A 64 3.69 -4.20 -14.57
N LEU A 65 2.53 -3.55 -14.74
CA LEU A 65 1.52 -3.41 -13.69
C LEU A 65 0.93 -4.76 -13.32
N THR A 66 0.68 -5.60 -14.31
CA THR A 66 0.23 -6.99 -14.10
C THR A 66 1.25 -7.76 -13.25
N ARG A 67 2.55 -7.66 -13.56
CA ARG A 67 3.62 -8.29 -12.76
C ARG A 67 3.64 -7.77 -11.32
N GLN A 68 3.48 -6.45 -11.13
CA GLN A 68 3.50 -5.83 -9.81
C GLN A 68 2.32 -6.29 -8.94
N VAL A 69 1.13 -6.36 -9.53
CA VAL A 69 -0.09 -6.88 -8.89
C VAL A 69 0.04 -8.36 -8.54
N ASN A 70 0.64 -9.18 -9.39
CA ASN A 70 0.91 -10.58 -9.11
C ASN A 70 1.91 -10.75 -7.96
N ALA A 71 3.03 -10.01 -7.98
CA ALA A 71 4.04 -10.04 -6.93
C ALA A 71 3.45 -9.64 -5.56
N ALA A 72 2.55 -8.66 -5.53
CA ALA A 72 1.85 -8.26 -4.32
C ALA A 72 0.97 -9.38 -3.75
N ARG A 73 0.20 -10.08 -4.61
CA ARG A 73 -0.60 -11.24 -4.20
C ARG A 73 0.29 -12.37 -3.67
N ASP A 74 1.35 -12.72 -4.39
CA ASP A 74 2.27 -13.80 -4.03
C ASP A 74 2.95 -13.55 -2.68
N ARG A 75 3.20 -12.28 -2.34
CA ARG A 75 3.76 -11.91 -1.05
C ARG A 75 2.79 -12.09 0.12
N LEU A 76 1.52 -11.71 -0.05
CA LEU A 76 0.51 -11.78 1.00
C LEU A 76 -0.12 -13.17 1.14
N LEU A 77 -0.17 -13.89 0.03
CA LEU A 77 -0.61 -15.27 -0.05
C LEU A 77 0.55 -16.08 -0.60
N PRO A 78 1.65 -16.20 0.17
CA PRO A 78 2.65 -17.19 -0.16
C PRO A 78 1.92 -18.52 -0.21
N LYS A 79 2.31 -19.40 -1.14
CA LYS A 79 1.80 -20.77 -1.17
C LYS A 79 2.30 -21.46 0.10
N THR A 80 1.63 -21.24 1.22
CA THR A 80 1.82 -22.04 2.42
C THR A 80 1.26 -23.41 2.09
N GLY A 81 2.18 -24.33 1.80
CA GLY A 81 1.92 -25.76 1.74
C GLY A 81 1.88 -26.32 0.32
N ASP A 82 2.84 -27.18 -0.01
CA ASP A 82 2.74 -28.53 0.55
C ASP A 82 3.54 -28.59 1.86
#